data_AF-A0A932UYU5-F1
#
_entry.id   AF-A0A932UYU5-F1
#
_cell.length_a   1.000
_cell.length_b   1.000
_cell.length_c   1.000
_cell.angle_alpha   90.00
_cell.angle_beta   90.00
_cell.angle_gamma   90.00
#
_symmetry.space_group_name_H-M   'P 1'
#
loop_
_entity.id
_entity.type
_entity.pdbx_description
1 polymer ?
#
loop_
_entity_poly.entity_id
_entity_poly.type
_entity_poly.pdbx_seq_one_letter_code
_entity_poly.pdbx_strand_id
1 'polypeptide(L)' 'MPSVMQTRSKRVGNVSGGSIDQEAIARVAYELFLKRGSGHGSDQQDWFEAEQIVRQRQRSRRA' A
#
# COMPACT_ATOMS: atom_id res chain seq x y z
N MET A 1 -31.34 9.71 35.34
CA MET A 1 -30.83 10.97 34.75
C MET A 1 -29.37 10.75 34.37
N PRO A 2 -28.83 11.30 33.27
CA PRO A 2 -28.93 10.92 31.85
C PRO A 2 -27.83 9.96 31.33
N SER A 3 -28.11 9.41 30.15
CA SER A 3 -27.29 8.63 29.21
C SER A 3 -25.96 9.30 28.81
N VAL A 4 -24.88 8.53 28.56
CA VAL A 4 -23.99 8.75 27.38
C VAL A 4 -23.02 7.58 27.10
N MET A 5 -23.26 6.94 25.95
CA MET A 5 -22.28 6.72 24.87
C MET A 5 -21.28 5.55 24.94
N GLN A 6 -21.72 4.44 24.34
CA GLN A 6 -20.90 3.42 23.70
C GLN A 6 -20.14 4.02 22.48
N THR A 7 -18.94 4.57 22.67
CA THR A 7 -18.06 4.89 21.52
C THR A 7 -17.30 3.64 21.11
N ARG A 8 -17.88 2.88 20.17
CA ARG A 8 -17.18 1.82 19.43
C ARG A 8 -16.06 2.48 18.63
N SER A 9 -14.87 2.53 19.22
CA SER A 9 -13.68 3.12 18.61
C SER A 9 -13.24 2.26 17.42
N LYS A 10 -13.55 2.78 16.22
CA LYS A 10 -12.75 2.71 15.00
C LYS A 10 -12.32 1.30 14.58
N ARG A 11 -13.21 0.61 13.85
CA ARG A 11 -12.75 -0.41 12.89
C ARG A 11 -12.00 0.33 11.79
N VAL A 12 -10.68 0.45 11.92
CA VAL A 12 -9.81 0.82 10.80
C VAL A 12 -10.05 -0.23 9.72
N GLY A 13 -10.53 0.25 8.57
CA GLY A 13 -10.97 -0.58 7.47
C GLY A 13 -9.92 -1.62 7.12
N ASN A 14 -10.32 -2.88 7.26
CA ASN A 14 -9.63 -4.03 6.71
C ASN A 14 -9.62 -3.84 5.19
N VAL A 15 -8.57 -3.21 4.65
CA VAL A 15 -8.30 -3.15 3.20
C VAL A 15 -8.04 -4.57 2.73
N SER A 16 -9.15 -5.27 2.52
CA SER A 16 -9.21 -6.64 2.03
C SER A 16 -9.04 -6.51 0.54
N GLY A 17 -7.88 -6.98 0.08
CA GLY A 17 -7.46 -6.93 -1.30
C GLY A 17 -8.50 -7.50 -2.27
N GLY A 18 -8.49 -6.97 -3.48
CA GLY A 18 -9.35 -7.47 -4.55
C GLY A 18 -9.04 -6.86 -5.91
N SER A 19 -8.54 -5.63 -5.95
CA SER A 19 -7.96 -5.01 -7.13
C SER A 19 -6.44 -5.05 -6.96
N ILE A 20 -5.69 -5.36 -8.02
CA ILE A 20 -4.23 -5.20 -8.07
C ILE A 20 -3.90 -3.87 -7.38
N ASP A 21 -3.18 -3.92 -6.26
CA ASP A 21 -3.07 -2.79 -5.33
C ASP A 21 -2.20 -1.70 -5.96
N GLN A 22 -2.73 -0.97 -6.94
CA GLN A 22 -2.06 0.15 -7.59
C GLN A 22 -1.59 1.17 -6.55
N GLU A 23 -2.36 1.31 -5.46
CA GLU A 23 -1.96 2.13 -4.32
C GLU A 23 -0.77 1.54 -3.54
N ALA A 24 -0.66 0.21 -3.41
CA ALA A 24 0.53 -0.41 -2.84
C ALA A 24 1.74 -0.28 -3.76
N ILE A 25 1.53 -0.40 -5.08
CA ILE A 25 2.59 -0.22 -6.09
C ILE A 25 3.09 1.23 -6.02
N ALA A 26 2.19 2.21 -6.03
CA ALA A 26 2.53 3.63 -5.93
C ALA A 26 3.30 3.95 -4.65
N ARG A 27 2.90 3.39 -3.50
CA ARG A 27 3.64 3.55 -2.23
C ARG A 27 5.05 2.99 -2.32
N VAL A 28 5.20 1.76 -2.81
CA VAL A 28 6.51 1.11 -2.92
C VAL A 28 7.40 1.84 -3.94
N ALA A 29 6.86 2.26 -5.08
CA ALA A 29 7.57 3.03 -6.09
C ALA A 29 8.07 4.37 -5.52
N TYR A 30 7.22 5.07 -4.76
CA TYR A 30 7.61 6.32 -4.11
C TYR A 30 8.72 6.11 -3.06
N GLU A 31 8.65 5.04 -2.27
CA GLU A 31 9.73 4.71 -1.34
C GLU A 31 11.05 4.35 -2.03
N LEU A 32 10.99 3.64 -3.16
CA LEU A 32 12.15 3.33 -4.00
C LEU A 32 12.76 4.63 -4.58
N PHE A 33 11.92 5.50 -5.12
CA PHE A 33 12.32 6.80 -5.65
C PHE A 33 13.02 7.68 -4.59
N LEU A 34 12.47 7.74 -3.37
CA LEU A 34 13.07 8.46 -2.25
C LEU A 34 14.41 7.85 -1.82
N LYS A 35 14.49 6.51 -1.70
CA LYS A 35 15.73 5.80 -1.34
C LYS A 35 16.85 6.00 -2.35
N ARG A 36 16.50 6.13 -3.63
CA ARG A 36 17.46 6.33 -4.73
C ARG A 36 17.94 7.79 -4.83
N GLY A 37 17.31 8.72 -4.10
CA GLY A 37 17.69 10.13 -4.09
C GLY A 37 17.04 10.95 -5.19
N SER A 38 15.84 10.56 -5.67
CA SER A 38 15.03 11.34 -6.61
C SER A 38 15.72 11.66 -7.94
N GLY A 39 16.37 10.68 -8.54
CA GLY A 39 16.92 10.78 -9.89
C GLY A 39 15.80 10.88 -10.93
N HIS A 40 15.71 12.03 -11.61
CA HIS A 40 14.74 12.24 -12.69
C HIS A 40 14.91 11.19 -13.81
N GLY A 41 13.82 10.50 -14.16
CA GLY A 41 13.78 9.53 -15.27
C GLY A 41 13.72 8.06 -14.87
N SER A 42 13.70 7.75 -13.57
CA SER A 42 13.53 6.37 -13.08
C SER A 42 12.14 6.04 -12.57
N ASP A 43 11.18 6.97 -12.60
CA ASP A 43 9.81 6.76 -12.13
C ASP A 43 9.14 5.51 -12.73
N GLN A 44 9.35 5.25 -14.03
CA GLN A 44 8.81 4.05 -14.68
C GLN A 44 9.52 2.77 -14.19
N GLN A 45 10.84 2.82 -13.97
CA GLN A 45 11.59 1.68 -13.42
C GLN A 45 11.16 1.39 -11.98
N ASP A 46 11.05 2.42 -11.14
CA ASP A 46 10.57 2.30 -9.76
C ASP A 46 9.15 1.72 -9.71
N TRP A 47 8.30 2.09 -10.68
CA TRP A 47 6.96 1.53 -10.83
C TRP A 47 6.97 0.04 -11.21
N PHE A 48 7.77 -0.36 -12.21
CA PHE A 48 7.89 -1.77 -12.62
C PHE A 48 8.45 -2.63 -11.49
N GLU A 49 9.44 -2.14 -10.76
CA GLU A 49 10.04 -2.84 -9.63
C GLU A 49 9.04 -2.98 -8.47
N ALA A 50 8.30 -1.91 -8.16
CA ALA A 50 7.23 -1.93 -7.18
C ALA A 50 6.11 -2.93 -7.53
N GLU A 51 5.71 -3.01 -8.80
CA GLU A 51 4.70 -3.96 -9.27
C GLU A 51 5.15 -5.41 -9.01
N GLN A 52 6.40 -5.75 -9.33
CA GLN A 52 6.95 -7.08 -9.08
C GLN A 52 6.94 -7.41 -7.58
N ILE A 53 7.36 -6.47 -6.73
CA ILE A 53 7.39 -6.64 -5.27
C ILE A 53 5.97 -6.89 -4.72
N VAL A 54 5.00 -6.08 -5.13
CA VAL A 54 3.60 -6.20 -4.69
C VAL A 54 3.01 -7.52 -5.17
N ARG A 55 3.23 -7.89 -6.44
CA ARG A 55 2.76 -9.16 -7.01
C ARG A 55 3.34 -10.36 -6.27
N GLN A 56 4.63 -10.32 -5.92
CA GLN A 56 5.27 -11.39 -5.15
C GLN A 56 4.71 -11.49 -3.73
N ARG A 57 4.51 -10.35 -3.04
CA ARG A 57 3.87 -10.30 -1.72
C ARG A 57 2.45 -10.86 -1.75
N GLN A 58 1.65 -10.52 -2.76
CA GLN A 58 0.29 -11.07 -2.91
C GLN A 58 0.31 -12.58 -3.13
N ARG A 59 1.26 -13.08 -3.93
CA ARG A 59 1.43 -14.52 -4.17
C ARG A 59 1.80 -15.26 -2.89
N SER A 60 2.69 -14.71 -2.07
CA SER A 60 3.09 -15.29 -0.78
C SER A 60 2.01 -15.18 0.30
N ARG A 61 1.11 -14.18 0.24
CA ARG A 61 0.01 -14.02 1.20
C ARG A 61 -1.20 -14.89 0.90
N ARG A 62 -1.31 -15.43 -0.32
CA ARG A 62 -2.40 -16.32 -0.76
C ARG A 62 -2.02 -17.81 -0.73
N ALA A 63 -0.80 -18.16 -0.31
CA ALA A 63 -0.32 -19.53 -0.15
C ALA A 63 -0.26 -19.89 1.34
#